data_AF-A0A7U6KL16-F1
#
_entry.id   AF-A0A7U6KL16-F1
#
_cell.length_a   1.000
_cell.length_b   1.000
_cell.length_c   1.000
_cell.angle_alpha   90.00
_cell.angle_beta   90.00
_cell.angle_gamma   90.00
#
_symmetry.space_group_name_H-M   'P 1'
#
loop_
_entity.id
_entity.type
_entity.pdbx_description
1 polymer ?
#
loop_
_entity_poly.entity_id
_entity_poly.type
_entity_poly.pdbx_seq_one_letter_code
_entity_poly.pdbx_strand_id
1 'polypeptide(L)'
;MLLDECTAVSVQIKLNTQINHVQTTDHDKAKRFELITSKKLGKKDVASESQSSQTRYRCESLVVATGGLSIPTMGASGIGYELAQQFGHTLIATDASLVPFTFTDKTGKLIRSLAGISLPVIASNERISLNCLYCLPIAGFLALPCSSYRTIGTVVRRSALTYCPM
;
A
#
# COMPACT_ATOMS: atom_id res chain seq x y z
N MET A 1 12.17 13.64 14.49
CA MET A 1 12.09 14.54 13.32
C MET A 1 10.67 14.85 12.84
N LEU A 2 9.67 13.94 12.89
CA LEU A 2 8.25 14.30 12.65
C LEU A 2 7.40 14.32 13.93
N LEU A 3 7.62 13.36 14.82
CA LEU A 3 6.92 13.31 16.10
C LEU A 3 7.24 14.52 16.98
N ASP A 4 8.48 15.02 16.91
CA ASP A 4 8.92 16.19 17.66
C ASP A 4 8.19 17.46 17.18
N GLU A 5 8.03 17.62 15.87
CA GLU A 5 7.26 18.72 15.25
C GLU A 5 5.78 18.64 15.63
N CYS A 6 5.18 17.44 15.57
CA CYS A 6 3.81 17.24 16.02
C CYS A 6 3.63 17.60 17.50
N THR A 7 4.64 17.33 18.32
CA THR A 7 4.62 17.64 19.76
C THR A 7 4.76 19.15 19.98
N ALA A 8 5.60 19.84 19.19
CA ALA A 8 5.75 21.29 19.24
C ALA A 8 4.43 22.03 18.92
N VAL A 9 3.60 21.48 18.03
CA VAL A 9 2.28 22.04 17.67
C VAL A 9 1.15 21.46 18.54
N SER A 10 1.46 20.69 19.59
CA SER A 10 0.48 20.08 20.51
C SER A 10 -0.55 19.17 19.83
N VAL A 11 -0.14 18.44 18.80
CA VAL A 11 -1.00 17.45 18.12
C VAL A 11 -1.20 16.23 19.01
N GLN A 12 -2.46 15.83 19.24
CA GLN A 12 -2.77 14.62 20.00
C GLN A 12 -2.68 13.38 19.09
N ILE A 13 -1.74 12.48 19.40
CA ILE A 13 -1.56 11.22 18.67
C ILE A 13 -2.10 10.06 19.51
N LYS A 14 -3.07 9.32 18.96
CA LYS A 14 -3.64 8.12 19.59
C LYS A 14 -3.29 6.88 18.79
N LEU A 15 -2.38 6.07 19.32
CA LEU A 15 -2.01 4.78 18.75
C LEU A 15 -2.98 3.68 19.20
N ASN A 16 -2.93 2.50 18.55
CA ASN A 16 -3.79 1.34 18.85
C ASN A 16 -5.29 1.66 18.85
N THR A 17 -5.69 2.64 18.05
CA THR A 17 -7.07 3.09 17.92
C THR A 17 -7.54 2.75 16.51
N GLN A 18 -8.50 1.84 16.41
CA GLN A 18 -9.10 1.45 15.14
C GLN A 18 -10.39 2.24 14.94
N ILE A 19 -10.58 2.77 13.72
CA ILE A 19 -11.81 3.45 13.33
C ILE A 19 -12.79 2.37 12.87
N ASN A 20 -13.98 2.36 13.46
CA ASN A 20 -15.02 1.37 13.16
C ASN A 20 -16.09 1.95 12.24
N HIS A 21 -16.48 3.20 12.46
CA HIS A 21 -17.52 3.85 11.69
C HIS A 21 -17.32 5.37 11.67
N VAL A 22 -17.61 5.99 10.53
CA VAL A 22 -17.67 7.46 10.36
C VAL A 22 -19.06 7.84 9.89
N GLN A 23 -19.68 8.84 10.49
CA GLN A 23 -21.00 9.36 10.13
C GLN A 23 -20.96 10.87 10.01
N THR A 24 -21.83 11.43 9.16
CA THR A 24 -22.09 12.87 9.14
C THR A 24 -23.26 13.18 10.05
N THR A 25 -23.14 14.26 10.82
CA THR A 25 -24.21 14.74 11.70
C THR A 25 -24.80 16.02 11.08
N ASP A 26 -26.04 15.95 10.61
CA ASP A 26 -26.71 17.09 9.95
C ASP A 26 -27.26 18.14 10.92
N HIS A 27 -27.25 17.85 12.22
CA HIS A 27 -27.91 18.66 13.25
C HIS A 27 -27.12 19.88 13.73
N ASP A 28 -25.80 19.96 13.48
CA ASP A 28 -24.96 21.02 14.04
C ASP A 28 -23.88 21.45 13.04
N LYS A 29 -23.95 22.69 12.54
CA LYS A 29 -22.97 23.22 11.56
C LYS A 29 -21.52 23.15 12.08
N ALA A 30 -21.34 23.14 13.40
CA ALA A 30 -20.04 23.09 14.08
C ALA A 30 -19.52 21.67 14.38
N LYS A 31 -20.26 20.59 14.13
CA LYS A 31 -19.78 19.20 14.38
C LYS A 31 -20.27 18.27 13.29
N ARG A 32 -19.63 18.39 12.13
CA ARG A 32 -20.05 17.74 10.88
C ARG A 32 -19.79 16.24 10.83
N PHE A 33 -18.74 15.75 11.50
CA PHE A 33 -18.35 14.34 11.48
C PHE A 33 -18.31 13.74 12.88
N GLU A 34 -18.84 12.53 13.00
CA GLU A 34 -18.77 11.69 14.20
C GLU A 34 -18.05 10.37 13.87
N LEU A 35 -17.04 10.02 14.67
CA LEU A 35 -16.24 8.81 14.52
C LEU A 35 -16.42 7.91 15.73
N ILE A 36 -16.64 6.62 15.48
CA ILE A 36 -16.64 5.59 16.51
C ILE A 36 -15.34 4.82 16.37
N THR A 37 -14.58 4.77 17.47
CA THR A 37 -13.29 4.08 17.53
C THR A 37 -13.30 3.00 18.60
N SER A 38 -12.48 1.98 18.40
CA SER A 38 -12.22 0.94 19.38
C SER A 38 -10.73 0.82 19.65
N LYS A 39 -10.36 0.51 20.91
CA LYS A 39 -8.97 0.27 21.27
C LYS A 39 -8.61 -1.17 20.92
N LYS A 40 -7.60 -1.36 20.07
CA LYS A 40 -7.09 -2.68 19.72
C LYS A 40 -6.13 -3.14 20.82
N LEU A 41 -6.54 -4.10 21.64
CA LEU A 41 -5.69 -4.70 22.69
C LEU A 41 -4.60 -5.57 22.05
N GLY A 42 -3.37 -5.49 22.59
CA GLY A 42 -2.26 -6.33 22.16
C GLY A 42 -2.39 -7.76 22.68
N LYS A 43 -1.76 -8.74 22.00
CA LYS A 43 -1.75 -10.16 22.41
C LYS A 43 -1.21 -10.42 23.84
N LYS A 44 -0.55 -9.45 24.48
CA LYS A 44 -0.06 -9.55 25.87
C LYS A 44 -1.09 -9.16 26.93
N ASP A 45 -2.22 -8.56 26.55
CA ASP A 45 -3.21 -8.03 27.50
C ASP A 45 -4.47 -8.93 27.59
N VAL A 46 -4.45 -10.12 26.96
CA VAL A 46 -5.61 -11.04 26.88
C VAL A 46 -5.98 -11.63 28.25
N ALA A 47 -5.14 -11.47 29.27
CA ALA A 47 -5.39 -11.96 30.63
C ALA A 47 -6.27 -11.01 31.48
N SER A 48 -6.69 -9.86 30.95
CA SER A 48 -7.67 -9.02 31.64
C SER A 48 -8.85 -8.78 30.72
N GLU A 49 -9.95 -9.47 31.02
CA GLU A 49 -11.30 -9.10 30.59
C GLU A 49 -11.48 -7.60 30.75
N SER A 50 -11.41 -6.84 29.66
CA SER A 50 -11.63 -5.40 29.71
C SER A 50 -12.35 -5.00 28.45
N GLN A 51 -13.63 -4.70 28.64
CA GLN A 51 -14.60 -4.23 27.67
C GLN A 51 -13.93 -3.40 26.57
N SER A 52 -14.15 -3.80 25.31
CA SER A 52 -13.87 -2.99 24.12
C SER A 52 -14.46 -1.59 24.33
N SER A 53 -13.62 -0.67 24.82
CA SER A 53 -14.04 0.68 25.15
C SER A 53 -14.21 1.44 23.84
N GLN A 54 -15.46 1.52 23.37
CA GLN A 54 -15.80 2.31 22.20
C GLN A 54 -15.77 3.79 22.58
N THR A 55 -14.96 4.57 21.88
CA THR A 55 -14.85 6.01 22.11
C THR A 55 -15.39 6.76 20.91
N ARG A 56 -16.27 7.73 21.16
CA ARG A 56 -16.83 8.62 20.13
C ARG A 56 -16.03 9.91 20.06
N TYR A 57 -15.69 10.33 18.84
CA TYR A 57 -15.04 11.61 18.55
C TYR A 57 -15.91 12.43 17.61
N ARG A 58 -15.92 13.75 17.77
CA ARG A 58 -16.63 14.68 16.89
C ARG A 58 -15.67 15.72 16.37
N CYS A 59 -15.74 16.02 15.07
CA CYS A 59 -14.91 17.04 14.44
C CYS A 59 -15.65 17.78 13.32
N GLU A 60 -15.16 18.98 12.99
CA GLU A 60 -15.66 19.78 11.87
C GLU A 60 -15.07 19.32 10.53
N SER A 61 -13.81 18.90 10.55
CA SER A 61 -13.06 18.45 9.38
C SER A 61 -12.46 17.07 9.64
N LEU A 62 -12.51 16.21 8.63
CA LEU A 62 -11.93 14.87 8.67
C LEU A 62 -10.96 14.70 7.50
N VAL A 63 -9.71 14.35 7.81
CA VAL A 63 -8.67 14.05 6.82
C VAL A 63 -8.41 12.55 6.82
N VAL A 64 -8.55 11.91 5.67
CA VAL A 64 -8.30 10.47 5.49
C VAL A 64 -6.91 10.25 4.92
N ALA A 65 -5.98 9.77 5.75
CA ALA A 65 -4.58 9.51 5.39
C ALA A 65 -4.19 8.04 5.67
N THR A 66 -5.08 7.10 5.33
CA THR A 66 -4.97 5.68 5.72
C THR A 66 -4.05 4.84 4.84
N GLY A 67 -3.42 5.44 3.83
CA GLY A 67 -2.54 4.75 2.89
C GLY A 67 -3.30 3.87 1.89
N GLY A 68 -2.59 2.91 1.29
CA GLY A 68 -3.14 1.98 0.30
C GLY A 68 -3.36 0.57 0.84
N LEU A 69 -3.52 -0.39 -0.07
CA LEU A 69 -3.74 -1.82 0.25
C LEU A 69 -2.42 -2.62 0.35
N SER A 70 -1.26 -1.98 0.18
CA SER A 70 0.02 -2.65 0.15
C SER A 70 0.49 -3.08 1.54
N ILE A 71 0.89 -4.36 1.67
CA ILE A 71 1.47 -4.93 2.90
C ILE A 71 0.51 -4.85 4.11
N PRO A 72 -0.58 -5.65 4.12
CA PRO A 72 -1.60 -5.60 5.19
C PRO A 72 -1.03 -5.92 6.58
N THR A 73 0.07 -6.68 6.65
CA THR A 73 0.76 -7.01 7.90
C THR A 73 1.35 -5.78 8.61
N MET A 74 1.63 -4.69 7.89
CA MET A 74 2.12 -3.43 8.49
C MET A 74 0.99 -2.45 8.86
N GLY A 75 -0.27 -2.86 8.76
CA GLY A 75 -1.42 -2.02 9.14
C GLY A 75 -2.06 -1.25 7.98
N ALA A 76 -1.66 -1.54 6.74
CA ALA A 76 -2.40 -1.07 5.56
C ALA A 76 -3.83 -1.60 5.57
N SER A 77 -4.81 -0.73 5.28
CA SER A 77 -6.23 -1.06 5.34
C SER A 77 -7.03 -0.35 4.25
N GLY A 78 -8.14 -0.97 3.85
CA GLY A 78 -9.03 -0.47 2.79
C GLY A 78 -9.99 0.63 3.24
N ILE A 79 -9.95 1.05 4.51
CA ILE A 79 -10.97 1.91 5.12
C ILE A 79 -11.12 3.27 4.41
N GLY A 80 -10.03 3.82 3.87
CA GLY A 80 -10.09 5.08 3.12
C GLY A 80 -10.90 4.97 1.82
N TYR A 81 -10.84 3.81 1.14
CA TYR A 81 -11.64 3.55 -0.05
C TYR A 81 -13.12 3.37 0.31
N GLU A 82 -13.40 2.63 1.38
CA GLU A 82 -14.76 2.44 1.90
C GLU A 82 -15.41 3.79 2.27
N LEU A 83 -14.68 4.65 2.97
CA LEU A 83 -15.14 6.00 3.31
C LEU A 83 -15.38 6.86 2.07
N ALA A 84 -14.47 6.83 1.10
CA ALA A 84 -14.65 7.57 -0.15
C ALA A 84 -15.94 7.12 -0.87
N GLN A 85 -16.19 5.82 -0.95
CA GLN A 85 -17.42 5.28 -1.53
C GLN A 85 -18.66 5.67 -0.72
N GLN A 86 -18.59 5.64 0.62
CA GLN A 86 -19.68 6.05 1.51
C GLN A 86 -20.11 7.51 1.28
N PHE A 87 -19.14 8.40 1.03
CA PHE A 87 -19.41 9.81 0.72
C PHE A 87 -19.71 10.09 -0.76
N GLY A 88 -19.89 9.05 -1.57
CA GLY A 88 -20.30 9.16 -2.98
C GLY A 88 -19.17 9.48 -3.95
N HIS A 89 -17.90 9.34 -3.56
CA HIS A 89 -16.78 9.50 -4.48
C HIS A 89 -16.64 8.29 -5.41
N THR A 90 -16.27 8.55 -6.66
CA THR A 90 -15.94 7.51 -7.64
C THR A 90 -14.55 6.95 -7.36
N LEU A 91 -14.47 5.64 -7.16
CA LEU A 91 -13.20 4.92 -7.00
C LEU A 91 -12.68 4.42 -8.35
N ILE A 92 -11.40 4.66 -8.62
CA ILE A 92 -10.67 4.01 -9.71
C ILE A 92 -10.27 2.61 -9.23
N ALA A 93 -10.39 1.61 -10.11
CA ALA A 93 -9.98 0.24 -9.82
C ALA A 93 -8.52 0.21 -9.35
N THR A 94 -8.29 -0.35 -8.16
CA THR A 94 -6.97 -0.48 -7.58
C THR A 94 -6.26 -1.70 -8.16
N ASP A 95 -5.04 -1.52 -8.65
CA ASP A 95 -4.19 -2.62 -9.13
C ASP A 95 -2.83 -2.57 -8.42
N ALA A 96 -2.20 -3.73 -8.31
CA ALA A 96 -0.90 -3.88 -7.69
C ALA A 96 0.17 -3.27 -8.61
N SER A 97 0.85 -2.25 -8.08
CA SER A 97 1.87 -1.49 -8.78
C SER A 97 3.20 -1.64 -8.05
N LEU A 98 4.32 -1.64 -8.79
CA LEU A 98 5.67 -1.93 -8.28
C LEU A 98 5.82 -3.35 -7.72
N VAL A 99 4.92 -4.26 -8.13
CA VAL A 99 5.02 -5.66 -7.79
C VAL A 99 5.87 -6.39 -8.81
N PRO A 100 6.59 -7.42 -8.38
CA PRO A 100 7.44 -8.14 -9.28
C PRO A 100 6.65 -9.05 -10.23
N PHE A 101 7.19 -9.27 -11.43
CA PHE A 101 6.56 -10.17 -12.40
C PHE A 101 6.68 -11.64 -11.97
N THR A 102 5.64 -12.42 -12.25
CA THR A 102 5.61 -13.89 -12.06
C THR A 102 5.63 -14.58 -13.41
N PHE A 103 6.49 -15.60 -13.58
CA PHE A 103 6.60 -16.41 -14.80
C PHE A 103 6.17 -17.85 -14.50
N THR A 104 5.08 -18.33 -15.12
CA THR A 104 4.47 -19.65 -14.80
C THR A 104 4.87 -20.79 -15.73
N ASP A 105 5.46 -20.50 -16.90
CA ASP A 105 5.61 -21.48 -17.97
C ASP A 105 7.03 -22.08 -18.02
N LYS A 106 7.42 -22.69 -19.15
CA LYS A 106 8.77 -23.22 -19.40
C LYS A 106 9.86 -22.18 -19.11
N THR A 107 9.58 -20.91 -19.39
CA THR A 107 10.43 -19.76 -19.08
C THR A 107 10.63 -19.58 -17.57
N GLY A 108 9.61 -19.87 -16.75
CA GLY A 108 9.70 -19.83 -15.29
C GLY A 108 10.70 -20.85 -14.74
N LYS A 109 10.77 -22.06 -15.32
CA LYS A 109 11.76 -23.08 -14.93
C LYS A 109 13.20 -22.64 -15.22
N LEU A 110 13.44 -22.04 -16.39
CA LEU A 110 14.74 -21.48 -16.77
C LEU A 110 15.15 -20.29 -15.89
N ILE A 111 14.21 -19.38 -15.61
CA ILE A 111 14.45 -18.25 -14.70
C ILE A 111 14.77 -18.76 -13.29
N ARG A 112 14.12 -19.84 -12.85
CA ARG A 112 14.38 -20.43 -11.53
C ARG A 112 15.77 -21.07 -11.43
N SER A 113 16.29 -21.68 -12.50
CA SER A 113 17.66 -22.21 -12.51
C SER A 113 18.74 -21.12 -12.50
N LEU A 114 18.39 -19.90 -12.89
CA LEU A 114 19.28 -18.73 -12.89
C LEU A 114 19.11 -17.87 -11.63
N ALA A 115 18.38 -18.36 -10.62
CA ALA A 115 18.17 -17.65 -9.36
C ALA A 115 19.50 -17.38 -8.64
N GLY A 116 19.66 -16.17 -8.11
CA GLY A 116 20.85 -15.66 -7.44
C GLY A 116 21.72 -14.73 -8.31
N ILE A 117 21.47 -14.68 -9.62
CA ILE A 117 22.24 -13.83 -10.54
C ILE A 117 21.62 -12.43 -10.59
N SER A 118 22.49 -11.40 -10.58
CA SER A 118 22.11 -10.00 -10.75
C SER A 118 22.83 -9.39 -11.95
N LEU A 119 22.09 -8.85 -12.92
CA LEU A 119 22.63 -8.24 -14.14
C LEU A 119 21.98 -6.87 -14.39
N PRO A 120 22.75 -5.87 -14.87
CA PRO A 120 22.16 -4.63 -15.37
C PRO A 120 21.40 -4.91 -16.66
N VAL A 121 20.11 -4.58 -16.69
CA VAL A 121 19.25 -4.71 -17.87
C VAL A 121 18.47 -3.42 -18.11
N ILE A 122 17.94 -3.26 -19.31
CA ILE A 122 16.97 -2.20 -19.61
C ILE A 122 15.62 -2.87 -19.82
N ALA A 123 14.63 -2.47 -19.00
CA ALA A 123 13.26 -2.93 -19.15
C ALA A 123 12.45 -1.84 -19.84
N SER A 124 11.82 -2.17 -20.96
CA SER A 124 11.00 -1.22 -21.72
C SER A 124 9.63 -1.79 -22.09
N ASN A 125 8.66 -0.90 -22.20
CA ASN A 125 7.36 -1.13 -22.84
C ASN A 125 7.08 0.03 -23.82
N GLU A 126 5.90 0.03 -24.45
CA GLU A 126 5.49 1.07 -25.42
C GLU A 126 5.48 2.51 -24.87
N ARG A 127 5.55 2.71 -23.54
CA ARG A 127 5.49 4.04 -22.90
C ARG A 127 6.78 4.47 -22.22
N ILE A 128 7.58 3.55 -21.69
CA ILE A 128 8.73 3.87 -20.86
C ILE A 128 9.86 2.85 -21.04
N SER A 129 11.10 3.33 -20.95
CA SER A 129 12.32 2.53 -20.91
C SER A 129 13.15 2.94 -19.71
N LEU A 130 13.49 2.00 -18.83
CA LEU A 130 14.22 2.26 -17.59
C LEU A 130 15.40 1.31 -17.44
N ASN A 131 16.48 1.83 -16.85
CA ASN A 131 17.61 1.02 -16.41
C ASN A 131 17.26 0.33 -15.09
N CYS A 132 17.58 -0.94 -15.04
CA CYS A 132 16.96 -1.88 -14.13
C CYS A 132 17.99 -2.91 -13.69
N LEU A 133 18.10 -3.16 -12.39
CA LEU A 133 18.85 -4.32 -11.95
C LEU A 133 17.93 -5.54 -12.04
N TYR A 134 18.25 -6.48 -12.92
CA TYR A 134 17.57 -7.78 -12.95
C TYR A 134 18.23 -8.69 -11.92
N CYS A 135 17.65 -8.74 -10.73
CA CYS A 135 17.95 -9.77 -9.75
C CYS A 135 16.97 -10.91 -9.98
N LEU A 136 17.45 -12.14 -10.21
CA LEU A 136 16.59 -13.31 -10.16
C LEU A 136 16.59 -13.81 -8.72
N PRO A 137 15.64 -13.46 -7.84
CA PRO A 137 15.47 -14.26 -6.64
C PRO A 137 15.00 -15.65 -7.04
N ILE A 138 15.06 -16.58 -6.09
CA ILE A 138 14.53 -17.95 -6.13
C ILE A 138 13.02 -18.01 -6.55
N ALA A 139 12.39 -16.86 -6.75
CA ALA A 139 11.00 -16.63 -7.18
C ALA A 139 10.82 -15.74 -8.44
N GLY A 140 11.87 -15.36 -9.17
CA GLY A 140 11.74 -14.75 -10.51
C GLY A 140 11.20 -13.31 -10.56
N PHE A 141 11.61 -12.44 -9.64
CA PHE A 141 11.07 -11.10 -9.48
C PHE A 141 11.87 -9.99 -10.21
N LEU A 142 11.26 -9.33 -11.21
CA LEU A 142 11.71 -8.01 -11.72
C LEU A 142 10.98 -6.93 -10.90
N ALA A 143 11.59 -6.32 -9.90
CA ALA A 143 10.94 -5.25 -9.13
C ALA A 143 11.26 -3.89 -9.75
N LEU A 144 10.39 -3.37 -10.64
CA LEU A 144 10.64 -2.11 -11.35
C LEU A 144 9.40 -1.21 -11.53
N PRO A 145 9.61 0.12 -11.69
CA PRO A 145 8.57 1.11 -12.00
C PRO A 145 7.71 0.78 -13.23
N CYS A 146 8.20 -0.08 -14.13
CA CYS A 146 7.43 -0.54 -15.29
C CYS A 146 6.20 -1.37 -14.93
N SER A 147 6.11 -1.96 -13.71
CA SER A 147 4.91 -2.67 -13.25
C SER A 147 3.69 -1.75 -13.18
N SER A 148 3.88 -0.46 -12.91
CA SER A 148 2.80 0.52 -12.80
C SER A 148 2.06 0.80 -14.10
N TYR A 149 2.59 0.36 -15.24
CA TYR A 149 2.03 0.60 -16.57
C TYR A 149 1.45 -0.65 -17.22
N ARG A 150 1.21 -1.70 -16.44
CA ARG A 150 0.69 -2.96 -16.98
C ARG A 150 -0.81 -2.87 -17.24
N THR A 151 -1.21 -3.43 -18.37
CA THR A 151 -2.52 -4.05 -18.58
C THR A 151 -2.25 -5.53 -18.84
N ILE A 152 -3.08 -6.44 -18.36
CA ILE A 152 -2.93 -7.89 -18.62
C ILE A 152 -2.78 -8.10 -20.14
N GLY A 153 -1.65 -8.67 -20.58
CA GLY A 153 -1.37 -8.96 -22.00
C GLY A 153 -0.24 -8.17 -22.66
N THR A 154 0.37 -7.17 -22.00
CA THR A 154 1.49 -6.42 -22.60
C THR A 154 2.79 -7.22 -22.64
N VAL A 155 3.39 -7.33 -23.83
CA VAL A 155 4.71 -7.94 -24.05
C VAL A 155 5.80 -6.98 -23.57
N VAL A 156 6.65 -7.44 -22.66
CA VAL A 156 7.85 -6.71 -22.23
C VAL A 156 9.04 -7.25 -23.02
N ARG A 157 9.64 -6.43 -23.88
CA ARG A 157 10.88 -6.80 -24.58
C ARG A 157 12.07 -6.58 -23.64
N ARG A 158 12.93 -7.61 -23.55
CA ARG A 158 14.21 -7.56 -22.83
C ARG A 158 15.31 -7.49 -23.86
N SER A 159 16.07 -6.40 -23.87
CA SER A 159 17.35 -6.35 -24.55
C SER A 159 18.43 -6.54 -23.48
N ALA A 160 19.08 -7.71 -23.48
CA ALA A 160 20.33 -7.86 -22.78
C ALA A 160 21.33 -6.92 -23.46
N LEU A 161 21.96 -6.03 -22.70
CA LEU A 161 23.08 -5.25 -23.20
C LEU A 161 24.13 -6.24 -23.70
N THR A 162 24.31 -6.31 -25.02
CA THR A 162 25.49 -6.91 -25.64
C THR A 162 26.67 -6.06 -25.18
N TYR A 163 27.34 -6.51 -24.13
CA TYR A 163 28.62 -5.94 -23.72
C TYR A 163 29.63 -6.36 -24.79
N CYS A 164 29.87 -5.48 -25.76
CA CYS A 164 30.99 -5.59 -26.68
C CYS A 164 31.88 -4.36 -26.44
N PRO A 165 33.04 -4.58 -25.80
CA PRO A 165 34.22 -3.84 -26.18
C PRO A 165 35.33 -4.82 -26.59
N MET A 166 35.63 -4.78 -27.90
CA MET A 166 36.83 -5.23 -28.63
C MET A 166 37.26 -6.70 -28.51
#